data_AF-A0A0S8GFS5-F1
#
_entry.id   AF-A0A0S8GFS5-F1
#
_cell.length_a   1.000
_cell.length_b   1.000
_cell.length_c   1.000
_cell.angle_alpha   90.00
_cell.angle_beta   90.00
_cell.angle_gamma   90.00
#
_symmetry.space_group_name_H-M   'P 1'
#
loop_
_entity.id
_entity.type
_entity.pdbx_description
1 polymer ?
#
loop_
_entity_poly.entity_id
_entity_poly.type
_entity_poly.pdbx_seq_one_letter_code
_entity_poly.pdbx_strand_id
1 'polypeptide(L)'
;MLCLGYPRGKRHTRRKLGIDVIVHEEKYHEHGDAELVEAYEKKYPHARYELDERRMATIYEVCKAVQGEDFAKRCIAAIKEKGYINQAQRTFGLHYRADMMPEGNQEFLQTIEECGFDWFTEWRVPEVHK
;
A
#
# COMPACT_ATOMS: atom_id res chain seq x y z
N MET A 1 13.72 -13.94 -0.83
CA MET A 1 14.45 -14.90 0.04
C MET A 1 13.43 -15.76 0.77
N LEU A 2 13.58 -17.08 0.77
CA LEU A 2 12.70 -18.02 1.47
C LEU A 2 13.48 -18.66 2.63
N CYS A 3 13.03 -18.46 3.87
CA CYS A 3 13.67 -19.05 5.05
C CYS A 3 12.96 -20.35 5.43
N LEU A 4 13.71 -21.45 5.50
CA LEU A 4 13.22 -22.76 5.90
C LEU A 4 13.92 -23.19 7.20
N GLY A 5 13.19 -23.82 8.11
CA GLY A 5 13.73 -24.28 9.39
C GLY A 5 12.64 -24.72 10.36
N TYR A 6 13.06 -25.27 11.49
CA TYR A 6 12.14 -25.76 12.51
C TYR A 6 11.50 -24.61 13.30
N PRO A 7 10.16 -24.52 13.37
CA PRO A 7 9.50 -23.44 14.08
C PRO A 7 9.69 -23.62 15.59
N ARG A 8 10.23 -22.60 16.26
CA ARG A 8 10.35 -22.58 17.73
C ARG A 8 8.99 -22.55 18.46
N GLY A 9 7.92 -22.16 17.77
CA GLY A 9 6.58 -22.08 18.36
C GLY A 9 5.47 -22.06 17.31
N LYS A 10 4.23 -22.24 17.78
CA LYS A 10 3.05 -22.23 16.91
C LYS A 10 2.89 -20.86 16.26
N ARG A 11 2.69 -20.85 14.95
CA ARG A 11 2.42 -19.62 14.19
C ARG A 11 0.92 -19.37 14.13
N HIS A 12 0.51 -18.12 14.25
CA HIS A 12 -0.87 -17.71 14.03
C HIS A 12 -1.11 -17.46 12.55
N THR A 13 -2.22 -17.99 12.04
CA THR A 13 -2.70 -17.67 10.69
C THR A 13 -3.24 -16.25 10.67
N ARG A 14 -2.76 -15.42 9.73
CA ARG A 14 -3.31 -14.09 9.51
C ARG A 14 -4.54 -14.16 8.61
N ARG A 15 -5.57 -13.36 8.93
CA ARG A 15 -6.74 -13.20 8.06
C ARG A 15 -6.31 -12.67 6.69
N LYS A 16 -6.98 -13.15 5.65
CA LYS A 16 -6.87 -12.63 4.28
C LYS A 16 -8.08 -11.74 4.00
N LEU A 17 -8.06 -11.06 2.86
CA LEU A 17 -9.27 -10.41 2.35
C LEU A 17 -10.31 -11.49 2.00
N GLY A 18 -11.57 -11.11 1.97
CA GLY A 18 -12.68 -12.01 1.63
C GLY A 18 -12.51 -12.61 0.24
N ILE A 19 -13.10 -13.78 0.01
CA ILE A 19 -13.09 -14.44 -1.30
C ILE A 19 -13.78 -13.53 -2.34
N ASP A 20 -14.87 -12.89 -1.93
CA ASP A 20 -15.64 -11.89 -2.65
C ASP A 20 -14.81 -10.67 -3.10
N VAL A 21 -13.70 -10.38 -2.42
CA VAL A 21 -12.82 -9.25 -2.75
C VAL A 21 -11.71 -9.68 -3.71
N ILE A 22 -11.24 -10.93 -3.61
CA ILE A 22 -10.03 -11.42 -4.29
C ILE A 22 -10.34 -12.26 -5.53
N VAL A 23 -11.44 -13.01 -5.52
CA VAL A 23 -11.83 -13.89 -6.62
C VAL A 23 -12.78 -13.12 -7.52
N HIS A 24 -12.42 -13.04 -8.80
CA HIS A 24 -13.18 -12.34 -9.81
C HIS A 24 -13.65 -13.35 -10.87
N GLU A 25 -14.86 -13.16 -11.39
CA GLU A 25 -15.45 -14.04 -12.42
C GLU A 25 -15.17 -13.48 -13.81
N GLU A 26 -14.33 -14.18 -14.58
CA GLU A 26 -13.94 -13.91 -15.98
C GLU A 26 -13.25 -12.57 -16.27
N LYS A 27 -13.51 -11.53 -15.49
CA LYS A 27 -12.99 -10.16 -15.65
C LYS A 27 -12.67 -9.56 -14.29
N TYR A 28 -11.68 -8.67 -14.28
CA TYR A 28 -11.34 -7.90 -13.09
C TYR A 28 -12.54 -7.05 -12.65
N HIS A 29 -12.95 -7.19 -11.39
CA HIS A 29 -13.99 -6.37 -10.78
C HIS A 29 -13.32 -5.27 -9.96
N GLU A 30 -13.53 -4.02 -10.38
CA GLU A 30 -13.03 -2.85 -9.68
C GLU A 30 -14.00 -2.47 -8.55
N HIS A 31 -13.55 -2.67 -7.31
CA HIS A 31 -14.31 -2.34 -6.11
C HIS A 31 -14.28 -0.83 -5.85
N GLY A 32 -15.39 -0.28 -5.36
CA GLY A 32 -15.44 1.11 -4.93
C GLY A 32 -14.68 1.35 -3.62
N ASP A 33 -14.30 2.61 -3.36
CA ASP A 33 -13.56 3.01 -2.15
C ASP A 33 -14.24 2.53 -0.85
N ALA A 34 -15.57 2.65 -0.77
CA ALA A 34 -16.34 2.25 0.41
C ALA A 34 -16.27 0.74 0.67
N GLU A 35 -16.38 -0.06 -0.39
CA GLU A 35 -16.32 -1.53 -0.34
C GLU A 35 -14.92 -1.99 0.09
N LEU A 36 -13.87 -1.34 -0.43
CA LEU A 36 -12.49 -1.61 -0.05
C LEU A 36 -12.23 -1.26 1.42
N VAL A 37 -12.76 -0.13 1.91
CA VAL A 37 -12.64 0.25 3.33
C VAL A 37 -13.32 -0.79 4.21
N GLU A 38 -14.54 -1.19 3.90
CA GLU A 38 -15.27 -2.21 4.66
C GLU A 38 -14.54 -3.55 4.67
N ALA A 39 -14.09 -4.01 3.50
CA ALA A 39 -13.31 -5.25 3.38
C ALA A 39 -12.03 -5.21 4.20
N TYR A 40 -11.35 -4.07 4.25
CA TYR A 40 -10.12 -3.89 5.01
C TYR A 40 -10.38 -3.88 6.51
N GLU A 41 -11.46 -3.24 6.97
CA GLU A 41 -11.89 -3.26 8.37
C GLU A 41 -12.30 -4.68 8.82
N LYS A 42 -13.02 -5.43 7.97
CA LYS A 42 -13.38 -6.85 8.22
C LYS A 42 -12.16 -7.76 8.36
N LYS A 43 -11.10 -7.50 7.59
CA LYS A 43 -9.82 -8.21 7.68
C LYS A 43 -9.08 -7.86 8.97
N TYR A 44 -9.17 -6.62 9.43
CA TYR A 44 -8.42 -6.09 10.58
C TYR A 44 -9.34 -5.48 11.68
N PRO A 45 -10.27 -6.26 12.25
CA PRO A 45 -11.33 -5.71 13.11
C PRO A 45 -10.82 -5.11 14.43
N HIS A 46 -9.63 -5.50 14.87
CA HIS A 46 -9.02 -5.05 16.13
C HIS A 46 -7.77 -4.19 15.92
N ALA A 47 -7.47 -3.78 14.68
CA ALA A 47 -6.29 -3.00 14.38
C ALA A 47 -6.52 -1.51 14.66
N ARG A 48 -6.64 -1.20 15.95
CA ARG A 48 -6.75 0.15 16.49
C ARG A 48 -5.45 0.46 17.23
N TYR A 49 -4.70 1.42 16.73
CA TYR A 49 -3.43 1.83 17.30
C TYR A 49 -3.58 3.18 18.00
N GLU A 50 -2.89 3.33 19.12
CA GLU A 50 -2.95 4.55 19.93
C GLU A 50 -2.42 5.77 19.17
N LEU A 51 -3.04 6.91 19.48
CA LEU A 51 -2.56 8.22 19.06
C LEU A 51 -1.31 8.56 19.86
N ASP A 52 -0.19 8.69 19.17
CA ASP A 52 1.09 9.11 19.72
C ASP A 52 1.57 10.32 18.92
N GLU A 53 2.09 11.35 19.60
CA GLU A 53 2.45 12.62 18.96
C GLU A 53 3.46 12.42 17.82
N ARG A 54 4.47 11.56 18.04
CA ARG A 54 5.49 11.27 17.03
C ARG A 54 4.89 10.54 15.83
N ARG A 55 4.01 9.56 16.05
CA ARG A 55 3.28 8.88 14.96
C ARG A 55 2.41 9.85 14.18
N MET A 56 1.68 10.72 14.86
CA MET A 56 0.80 11.70 14.23
C MET A 56 1.58 12.72 13.39
N ALA A 57 2.72 13.19 13.90
CA ALA A 57 3.61 14.06 13.14
C ALA A 57 4.17 13.36 11.89
N THR A 58 4.57 12.08 12.02
CA THR A 58 5.06 11.30 10.86
C THR A 58 3.96 11.14 9.81
N ILE A 59 2.74 10.76 10.21
CA ILE A 59 1.61 10.61 9.28
C ILE A 59 1.31 11.94 8.58
N TYR A 60 1.36 13.06 9.29
CA TYR A 60 1.16 14.39 8.70
C TYR A 60 2.18 14.68 7.60
N GLU A 61 3.47 14.49 7.87
CA GLU A 61 4.53 14.75 6.87
C GLU A 61 4.39 13.83 5.65
N VAL A 62 4.06 12.55 5.86
CA VAL A 62 3.80 11.61 4.76
C VAL A 62 2.62 12.09 3.91
N CYS A 63 1.48 12.42 4.53
CA CYS A 63 0.31 12.90 3.79
C CYS A 63 0.59 14.22 3.06
N LYS A 64 1.38 15.11 3.67
CA LYS A 64 1.78 16.39 3.09
C LYS A 64 2.66 16.19 1.86
N ALA A 65 3.63 15.27 1.92
CA ALA A 65 4.49 14.95 0.79
C ALA A 65 3.71 14.32 -0.38
N VAL A 66 2.72 13.48 -0.10
CA VAL A 66 1.95 12.76 -1.13
C VAL A 66 0.91 13.65 -1.83
N GLN A 67 0.19 14.50 -1.09
CA GLN A 67 -1.00 15.21 -1.59
C GLN A 67 -1.12 16.66 -1.13
N GLY A 68 -0.11 17.19 -0.42
CA GLY A 68 -0.08 18.57 0.04
C GLY A 68 -0.71 18.77 1.43
N GLU A 69 -0.58 20.00 1.91
CA GLU A 69 -0.85 20.37 3.30
C GLU A 69 -2.33 20.24 3.71
N ASP A 70 -3.25 20.63 2.84
CA ASP A 70 -4.69 20.57 3.13
C ASP A 70 -5.18 19.14 3.28
N PHE A 71 -4.64 18.22 2.47
CA PHE A 71 -4.90 16.80 2.62
C PHE A 71 -4.38 16.27 3.96
N ALA A 72 -3.15 16.61 4.32
CA ALA A 72 -2.55 16.21 5.59
C ALA A 72 -3.36 16.67 6.80
N LYS A 73 -3.82 17.93 6.80
CA LYS A 73 -4.69 18.48 7.86
C LYS A 73 -6.00 17.70 7.98
N ARG A 74 -6.66 17.38 6.85
CA ARG A 74 -7.89 16.56 6.84
C ARG A 74 -7.65 15.16 7.39
N CYS A 75 -6.56 14.51 7.00
CA CYS A 75 -6.21 13.17 7.50
C CYS A 75 -5.99 13.17 9.02
N ILE A 76 -5.26 14.15 9.55
CA ILE A 76 -5.02 14.25 10.99
C ILE A 76 -6.31 14.55 11.76
N ALA A 77 -7.17 15.42 11.23
CA ALA A 77 -8.48 15.70 11.83
C ALA A 77 -9.34 14.42 11.92
N ALA A 78 -9.43 13.65 10.82
CA ALA A 78 -10.18 12.40 10.77
C ALA A 78 -9.63 11.33 11.73
N ILE A 79 -8.31 11.25 11.90
CA ILE A 79 -7.68 10.32 12.88
C ILE A 79 -8.03 10.74 14.31
N LYS A 80 -7.95 12.03 14.62
CA LYS A 80 -8.29 12.57 15.95
C LYS A 80 -9.76 12.32 16.28
N GLU A 81 -10.66 12.53 15.32
CA GLU A 81 -12.09 12.28 15.47
C GLU A 81 -12.38 10.79 15.73
N LYS A 82 -11.73 9.88 15.01
CA LYS A 82 -11.88 8.43 15.24
C LYS A 82 -11.25 7.96 16.56
N GLY A 83 -10.27 8.69 17.09
CA GLY A 83 -9.59 8.37 18.35
C GLY A 83 -8.53 7.27 18.26
N TYR A 84 -8.23 6.78 17.06
CA TYR A 84 -7.20 5.76 16.83
C TYR A 84 -6.64 5.83 15.40
N ILE A 85 -5.41 5.35 15.23
CA ILE A 85 -4.81 5.09 13.92
C ILE A 85 -5.28 3.71 13.45
N ASN A 86 -5.85 3.61 12.26
CA ASN A 86 -6.29 2.35 11.68
C ASN A 86 -5.13 1.60 10.99
N GLN A 87 -5.38 0.37 10.55
CA GLN A 87 -4.34 -0.44 9.90
C GLN A 87 -3.79 0.19 8.61
N ALA A 88 -4.62 0.86 7.79
CA ALA A 88 -4.17 1.45 6.53
C ALA A 88 -3.24 2.65 6.78
N GLN A 89 -3.64 3.53 7.69
CA GLN A 89 -2.85 4.68 8.13
C GLN A 89 -1.54 4.24 8.79
N ARG A 90 -1.55 3.17 9.60
CA ARG A 90 -0.32 2.59 10.12
C ARG A 90 0.56 2.05 8.99
N THR A 91 0.00 1.27 8.07
CA THR A 91 0.76 0.68 6.98
C THR A 91 1.42 1.77 6.13
N PHE A 92 0.67 2.71 5.58
CA PHE A 92 1.17 3.66 4.60
C PHE A 92 1.73 4.95 5.19
N GLY A 93 1.30 5.31 6.41
CA GLY A 93 1.79 6.50 7.11
C GLY A 93 2.98 6.25 8.04
N LEU A 94 3.27 4.99 8.42
CA LEU A 94 4.33 4.68 9.38
C LEU A 94 5.30 3.57 8.97
N HIS A 95 4.83 2.47 8.36
CA HIS A 95 5.67 1.29 8.09
C HIS A 95 6.23 1.26 6.67
N TYR A 96 5.35 1.43 5.68
CA TYR A 96 5.64 1.51 4.25
C TYR A 96 5.25 2.90 3.80
N ARG A 97 6.06 3.87 4.24
CA ARG A 97 5.87 5.31 4.03
C ARG A 97 5.57 5.62 2.56
N ALA A 98 4.34 6.05 2.28
CA ALA A 98 3.86 6.23 0.91
C ALA A 98 4.61 7.31 0.12
N ASP A 99 5.21 8.27 0.82
CA ASP A 99 6.10 9.29 0.24
C ASP A 99 7.45 8.73 -0.19
N MET A 100 7.93 7.67 0.47
CA MET A 100 9.21 7.04 0.17
C MET A 100 9.08 5.82 -0.74
N MET A 101 7.89 5.19 -0.81
CA MET A 101 7.66 4.01 -1.63
C MET A 101 8.02 4.16 -3.12
N PRO A 102 7.84 5.34 -3.76
CA PRO A 102 8.24 5.53 -5.15
C PRO A 102 9.72 5.84 -5.35
N GLU A 103 10.49 6.04 -4.28
CA GLU A 103 11.92 6.36 -4.37
C GLU A 103 12.68 5.22 -5.04
N GLY A 104 13.52 5.55 -6.03
CA GLY A 104 14.25 4.54 -6.81
C GLY A 104 13.46 3.92 -7.96
N ASN A 105 12.15 4.23 -8.11
CA ASN A 105 11.35 3.63 -9.18
C ASN A 105 11.85 4.02 -10.57
N GLN A 106 12.34 5.25 -10.77
CA GLN A 106 12.82 5.69 -12.08
C GLN A 106 14.11 4.97 -12.47
N GLU A 107 15.05 4.86 -11.54
CA GLU A 107 16.29 4.12 -11.72
C GLU A 107 16.02 2.63 -11.95
N PHE A 108 15.04 2.07 -11.24
CA PHE A 108 14.60 0.70 -11.46
C PHE A 108 14.02 0.50 -12.86
N LEU A 109 13.11 1.38 -13.30
CA LEU A 109 12.53 1.33 -14.65
C LEU A 109 13.61 1.45 -15.73
N GLN A 110 14.56 2.37 -15.56
CA GLN A 110 15.69 2.52 -16.47
C GLN A 110 16.54 1.24 -16.53
N THR A 111 16.85 0.64 -15.38
CA THR A 111 17.64 -0.60 -15.33
C THR A 111 16.95 -1.74 -16.07
N ILE A 112 15.62 -1.86 -15.91
CA ILE A 112 14.83 -2.85 -16.62
C ILE A 112 14.88 -2.58 -18.13
N GLU A 113 14.66 -1.35 -18.57
CA GLU A 113 14.75 -0.96 -19.99
C GLU A 113 16.13 -1.27 -20.59
N GLU A 114 17.21 -0.94 -19.89
CA GLU A 114 18.60 -1.23 -20.29
C GLU A 114 18.88 -2.74 -20.43
N CYS A 115 18.14 -3.58 -19.71
CA CYS A 115 18.19 -5.04 -19.83
C CYS A 115 17.38 -5.59 -21.03
N GLY A 116 16.80 -4.73 -21.87
CA GLY A 116 16.00 -5.09 -23.05
C GLY A 116 14.54 -5.38 -22.75
N PHE A 117 14.04 -4.91 -21.62
CA PHE A 117 12.67 -5.11 -21.15
C PHE A 117 11.86 -3.81 -21.32
N ASP A 118 11.09 -3.70 -22.41
CA ASP A 118 10.41 -2.47 -22.85
C ASP A 118 8.88 -2.46 -22.64
N TRP A 119 8.31 -3.51 -22.05
CA TRP A 119 6.91 -3.67 -21.66
C TRP A 119 6.28 -2.57 -20.75
N PHE A 120 7.07 -1.63 -20.24
CA PHE A 120 6.57 -0.43 -19.53
C PHE A 120 6.46 0.81 -20.44
N THR A 121 6.94 0.72 -21.67
CA THR A 121 6.92 1.77 -22.68
C THR A 121 5.82 1.50 -23.71
N GLU A 122 5.49 2.50 -24.53
CA GLU A 122 4.60 2.26 -25.68
C GLU A 122 5.24 1.24 -26.63
N TRP A 123 4.48 0.20 -26.97
CA TRP A 123 4.93 -0.83 -27.90
C TRP A 123 5.27 -0.22 -29.26
N ARG A 124 6.46 -0.53 -29.77
CA ARG A 124 6.95 -0.10 -31.10
C ARG A 124 7.14 -1.32 -32.00
N VAL A 125 6.82 -1.16 -33.28
CA VAL A 125 7.12 -2.18 -34.29
C VAL A 125 8.65 -2.30 -34.42
N PRO A 126 9.25 -3.49 -34.22
CA PRO A 126 10.69 -3.65 -34.37
C PRO A 126 11.11 -3.33 -35.81
N GLU A 127 12.13 -2.49 -35.98
CA GLU A 127 12.76 -2.29 -37.28
C GLU A 127 13.43 -3.60 -37.70
N VAL A 128 12.84 -4.29 -38.68
CA VAL A 128 13.44 -5.48 -39.27
C VAL A 128 14.71 -5.03 -40.00
N HIS A 129 15.87 -5.32 -39.41
CA HIS A 129 17.16 -5.15 -40.10
C HIS A 129 17.13 -6.02 -41.36
N LYS A 130 17.17 -5.36 -42.53
CA LYS A 130 17.36 -5.99 -43.84
C LYS A 130 18.81 -6.38 -44.05
#